data_AF-A0A970B0V1-F1
#
_entry.id   AF-A0A970B0V1-F1
#
_cell.length_a   1.000
_cell.length_b   1.000
_cell.length_c   1.000
_cell.angle_alpha   90.00
_cell.angle_beta   90.00
_cell.angle_gamma   90.00
#
_symmetry.space_group_name_H-M   'P 1'
#
loop_
_entity.id
_entity.type
_entity.pdbx_description
1 polymer ?
#
loop_
_entity_poly.entity_id
_entity_poly.type
_entity_poly.pdbx_seq_one_letter_code
_entity_poly.pdbx_strand_id
1 'polypeptide(L)'
;MTNPFIGSWTYRSLLNKLDIQTEFNDLEFGRGTMVFTEPAPATIGGTIGGPGWSLDLHGSYGFGAPMQIACQGKGIVGGEEWIYAYIGWLIPAWPNSADGLQVPAIVGSVTRVIPHKSGSGGTSPAGVVGSFYAVWQD
;
A
#
# COMPACT_ATOMS: atom_id res chain seq x y z
N MET A 1 -2.46 -19.99 -13.39
CA MET A 1 -3.09 -18.70 -13.10
C MET A 1 -1.99 -17.72 -12.76
N THR A 2 -1.94 -16.58 -13.44
CA THR A 2 -0.99 -15.52 -13.14
C THR A 2 -1.45 -14.81 -11.87
N ASN A 3 -0.55 -14.59 -10.92
CA ASN A 3 -0.82 -13.82 -9.71
C ASN A 3 -1.15 -12.36 -10.10
N PRO A 4 -2.38 -11.86 -9.84
CA PRO A 4 -2.83 -10.57 -10.34
C PRO A 4 -2.21 -9.38 -9.59
N PHE A 5 -1.44 -9.62 -8.53
CA PHE A 5 -0.74 -8.57 -7.80
C PHE A 5 0.62 -8.21 -8.42
N ILE A 6 1.21 -9.08 -9.24
CA ILE A 6 2.58 -8.90 -9.75
C ILE A 6 2.62 -7.79 -10.80
N GLY A 7 3.52 -6.83 -10.61
CA GLY A 7 3.64 -5.63 -11.43
C GLY A 7 3.82 -4.37 -10.58
N SER A 8 3.73 -3.20 -11.22
CA SER A 8 3.86 -1.91 -10.55
C SER A 8 2.50 -1.26 -10.29
N TRP A 9 2.39 -0.60 -9.12
CA TRP A 9 1.17 0.02 -8.66
C TRP A 9 1.45 1.41 -8.11
N THR A 10 0.68 2.39 -8.55
CA THR A 10 0.68 3.74 -7.98
C THR A 10 -0.04 3.71 -6.63
N TYR A 11 0.70 3.83 -5.54
CA TYR A 11 0.20 3.74 -4.17
C TYR A 11 -0.15 5.12 -3.59
N ARG A 12 -1.30 5.20 -2.92
CA ARG A 12 -1.73 6.34 -2.11
C ARG A 12 -2.45 5.86 -0.86
N SER A 13 -2.16 6.47 0.28
CA SER A 13 -2.84 6.21 1.55
C SER A 13 -3.34 7.48 2.19
N LEU A 14 -4.44 7.35 2.91
CA LEU A 14 -5.17 8.42 3.56
C LEU A 14 -5.38 8.12 5.05
N LEU A 15 -5.32 9.15 5.88
CA LEU A 15 -5.70 9.11 7.28
C LEU A 15 -7.22 8.92 7.39
N ASN A 16 -7.66 8.03 8.29
CA ASN A 16 -9.08 7.81 8.56
C ASN A 16 -9.61 8.88 9.54
N LYS A 17 -9.82 10.11 9.05
CA LYS A 17 -10.40 11.22 9.82
C LYS A 17 -11.93 11.13 9.79
N LEU A 18 -12.56 11.35 10.95
CA LEU A 18 -14.02 11.31 11.09
C LEU A 18 -14.70 12.61 10.64
N ASP A 19 -13.97 13.73 10.68
CA ASP A 19 -14.51 15.02 10.29
C ASP A 19 -14.59 15.11 8.77
N ILE A 20 -15.82 15.13 8.25
CA ILE A 20 -16.13 15.21 6.83
C ILE A 20 -15.69 16.54 6.20
N GLN A 21 -15.45 17.57 7.01
CA GLN A 21 -14.93 18.85 6.54
C GLN A 21 -13.40 18.88 6.42
N THR A 22 -12.71 17.79 6.76
CA THR A 22 -11.26 17.70 6.56
C THR A 22 -10.95 17.80 5.07
N GLU A 23 -10.12 18.77 4.69
CA GLU A 23 -9.67 18.92 3.31
C GLU A 23 -8.93 17.68 2.83
N PHE A 24 -9.14 17.28 1.58
CA PHE A 24 -8.60 16.02 1.07
C PHE A 24 -7.06 15.99 1.09
N ASN A 25 -6.42 17.15 0.90
CA ASN A 25 -4.95 17.28 0.98
C ASN A 25 -4.41 16.99 2.39
N ASP A 26 -5.21 17.26 3.44
CA ASP A 26 -4.84 17.00 4.83
C ASP A 26 -5.06 15.54 5.24
N LEU A 27 -5.63 14.73 4.34
CA LEU A 27 -5.77 13.29 4.52
C LEU A 27 -4.52 12.52 4.07
N GLU A 28 -3.58 13.10 3.31
CA GLU A 28 -2.43 12.34 2.79
C GLU A 28 -1.64 11.69 3.93
N PHE A 29 -1.56 10.35 3.91
CA PHE A 29 -0.75 9.58 4.84
C PHE A 29 0.57 9.10 4.21
N GLY A 30 0.58 8.91 2.89
CA GLY A 30 1.76 8.52 2.14
C GLY A 30 1.41 8.19 0.69
N ARG A 31 2.40 8.33 -0.20
CA ARG A 31 2.29 8.06 -1.63
C ARG A 31 3.61 7.51 -2.17
N GLY A 32 3.55 6.66 -3.18
CA GLY A 32 4.74 6.05 -3.78
C GLY A 32 4.37 5.06 -4.87
N THR A 33 5.32 4.20 -5.21
CA THR A 33 5.12 3.06 -6.12
C THR A 33 5.34 1.77 -5.34
N MET A 34 4.39 0.85 -5.41
CA MET A 34 4.55 -0.53 -4.97
C MET A 34 4.91 -1.38 -6.19
N VAL A 35 5.99 -2.15 -6.12
CA VAL A 35 6.37 -3.14 -7.12
C VAL A 35 6.30 -4.49 -6.43
N PHE A 36 5.42 -5.38 -6.91
CA PHE A 36 5.26 -6.71 -6.33
C PHE A 36 5.91 -7.78 -7.21
N THR A 37 6.54 -8.74 -6.54
CA THR A 37 7.15 -9.93 -7.13
C THR A 37 6.66 -11.19 -6.43
N GLU A 38 6.75 -12.34 -7.09
CA GLU A 38 6.44 -13.65 -6.50
C GLU A 38 7.73 -14.47 -6.39
N PRO A 39 8.50 -14.33 -5.29
CA PRO A 39 9.76 -15.05 -5.12
C PRO A 39 9.56 -16.57 -4.91
N ALA A 40 8.37 -16.97 -4.46
CA ALA A 40 7.95 -18.35 -4.26
C ALA A 40 6.40 -18.44 -4.32
N PRO A 41 5.81 -19.62 -4.57
CA PRO A 41 4.36 -19.78 -4.64
C PRO A 41 3.65 -19.17 -3.42
N ALA A 42 2.59 -18.37 -3.67
CA ALA A 42 1.80 -17.70 -2.63
C ALA A 42 2.55 -16.68 -1.75
N THR A 43 3.80 -16.33 -2.12
CA THR A 43 4.65 -15.39 -1.39
C THR A 43 4.72 -14.07 -2.15
N ILE A 44 4.67 -12.95 -1.43
CA ILE A 44 4.87 -11.61 -1.98
C ILE A 44 6.25 -11.12 -1.56
N GLY A 45 7.04 -10.70 -2.55
CA GLY A 45 8.22 -9.87 -2.36
C GLY A 45 8.05 -8.53 -3.08
N GLY A 46 9.10 -7.70 -3.06
CA GLY A 46 9.19 -6.49 -3.88
C GLY A 46 9.55 -5.26 -3.06
N THR A 47 9.10 -4.09 -3.49
CA THR A 47 9.44 -2.82 -2.84
C THR A 47 8.27 -1.85 -2.83
N ILE A 48 8.22 -0.98 -1.83
CA ILE A 48 7.44 0.25 -1.86
C ILE A 48 8.38 1.43 -1.67
N GLY A 49 8.29 2.45 -2.52
CA GLY A 49 9.21 3.57 -2.43
C GLY A 49 8.78 4.82 -3.20
N GLY A 50 9.63 5.83 -3.11
CA GLY A 50 9.53 7.09 -3.83
C GLY A 50 10.88 7.82 -3.79
N PRO A 51 10.94 9.08 -4.24
CA PRO A 51 12.18 9.85 -4.18
C PRO A 51 12.76 9.90 -2.76
N GLY A 52 13.95 9.33 -2.57
CA GLY A 52 14.68 9.35 -1.30
C GLY A 52 14.29 8.31 -0.25
N TRP A 53 13.36 7.38 -0.54
CA TRP A 53 13.00 6.31 0.40
C TRP A 53 12.53 5.05 -0.32
N SER A 54 12.83 3.88 0.25
CA SER A 54 12.36 2.58 -0.22
C SER A 54 12.27 1.61 0.96
N LEU A 55 11.29 0.74 0.94
CA LEU A 55 11.11 -0.35 1.90
C LEU A 55 10.98 -1.67 1.12
N ASP A 56 11.64 -2.71 1.60
CA ASP A 56 11.51 -4.06 1.08
C ASP A 56 10.18 -4.66 1.56
N LEU A 57 9.40 -5.18 0.62
CA LEU A 57 8.12 -5.82 0.88
C LEU A 57 8.32 -7.33 1.05
N HIS A 58 7.73 -7.88 2.10
CA HIS A 58 7.64 -9.33 2.31
C HIS A 58 6.27 -9.72 2.87
N GLY A 59 5.66 -10.77 2.33
CA GLY A 59 4.35 -11.22 2.76
C GLY A 59 3.80 -12.38 1.95
N SER A 60 2.47 -12.45 1.85
CA SER A 60 1.76 -13.50 1.13
C SER A 60 0.47 -12.95 0.51
N TYR A 61 -0.13 -13.75 -0.37
CA TYR A 61 -1.46 -13.47 -0.90
C TYR A 61 -2.36 -14.70 -0.79
N GLY A 62 -3.67 -14.45 -0.66
CA GLY A 62 -4.70 -15.48 -0.57
C GLY A 62 -5.46 -15.60 -1.89
N PHE A 63 -5.86 -16.83 -2.21
CA PHE A 63 -6.78 -17.12 -3.32
C PHE A 63 -8.23 -16.81 -2.91
N GLY A 64 -9.05 -16.35 -3.87
CA GLY A 64 -10.45 -16.03 -3.62
C GLY A 64 -10.99 -14.95 -4.54
N ALA A 65 -12.23 -14.53 -4.30
CA ALA A 65 -12.87 -13.42 -5.00
C ALA A 65 -13.58 -12.52 -3.95
N PRO A 66 -12.96 -11.41 -3.50
CA PRO A 66 -11.70 -10.85 -3.99
C PRO A 66 -10.45 -11.57 -3.43
N MET A 67 -9.37 -11.57 -4.23
CA MET A 67 -8.05 -12.01 -3.74
C MET A 67 -7.50 -10.99 -2.73
N GLN A 68 -6.79 -11.48 -1.71
CA GLN A 68 -6.21 -10.67 -0.63
C GLN A 68 -4.68 -10.67 -0.72
N ILE A 69 -4.06 -9.55 -0.42
CA ILE A 69 -2.62 -9.42 -0.17
C ILE A 69 -2.38 -8.96 1.27
N ALA A 70 -1.36 -9.52 1.93
CA ALA A 70 -0.89 -9.07 3.24
C ALA A 70 0.63 -9.07 3.26
N CYS A 71 1.26 -7.93 3.52
CA CYS A 71 2.71 -7.80 3.53
C CYS A 71 3.19 -6.73 4.50
N GLN A 72 4.48 -6.76 4.80
CA GLN A 72 5.18 -5.75 5.58
C GLN A 72 6.24 -5.09 4.72
N GLY A 73 6.33 -3.77 4.77
CA GLY A 73 7.44 -2.98 4.24
C GLY A 73 8.43 -2.64 5.34
N LYS A 74 9.71 -2.93 5.13
CA LYS A 74 10.79 -2.62 6.07
C LYS A 74 11.99 -1.97 5.37
N GLY A 75 12.59 -0.97 6.00
CA GLY A 75 13.81 -0.35 5.46
C GLY A 75 14.39 0.73 6.37
N ILE A 76 15.57 1.25 6.01
CA ILE A 76 16.20 2.39 6.67
C ILE A 76 15.99 3.63 5.80
N VAL A 77 15.34 4.65 6.35
CA VAL A 77 15.04 5.91 5.65
C VAL A 77 15.57 7.07 6.49
N GLY A 78 16.51 7.84 5.94
CA GLY A 78 17.14 8.95 6.67
C GLY A 78 17.86 8.53 7.96
N GLY A 79 18.36 7.29 8.02
CA GLY A 79 19.03 6.73 9.19
C GLY A 79 18.11 6.12 10.26
N GLU A 80 16.79 6.12 10.03
CA GLU A 80 15.80 5.55 10.96
C GLU A 80 15.15 4.30 10.36
N GLU A 81 14.83 3.32 11.20
CA GLU A 81 14.08 2.14 10.77
C GLU A 81 12.60 2.49 10.56
N TRP A 82 12.07 2.09 9.42
CA TRP A 82 10.67 2.23 9.08
C TRP A 82 10.08 0.84 8.90
N ILE A 83 8.95 0.57 9.56
CA ILE A 83 8.19 -0.67 9.40
C ILE A 83 6.70 -0.33 9.28
N TYR A 84 6.11 -0.78 8.17
CA TYR A 84 4.69 -0.62 7.87
C TYR A 84 4.08 -1.96 7.49
N ALA A 85 2.85 -2.24 7.92
CA ALA A 85 2.12 -3.44 7.51
C ALA A 85 0.90 -3.05 6.67
N TYR A 86 0.62 -3.86 5.65
CA TYR A 86 -0.41 -3.65 4.65
C TYR A 86 -1.29 -4.87 4.56
N ILE A 87 -2.60 -4.65 4.44
CA ILE A 87 -3.57 -5.66 4.03
C ILE A 87 -4.51 -5.05 2.99
N GLY A 88 -4.74 -5.73 1.87
CA GLY A 88 -5.59 -5.21 0.80
C GLY A 88 -6.23 -6.30 -0.04
N TRP A 89 -7.19 -5.88 -0.86
CA TRP A 89 -7.98 -6.75 -1.73
C TRP A 89 -8.02 -6.17 -3.15
N LEU A 90 -7.95 -7.05 -4.14
CA LEU A 90 -8.14 -6.67 -5.54
C LEU A 90 -9.62 -6.34 -5.79
N ILE A 91 -9.91 -5.15 -6.31
CA ILE A 91 -11.26 -4.77 -6.71
C ILE A 91 -11.73 -5.68 -7.87
N PRO A 92 -12.86 -6.39 -7.74
CA PRO A 92 -13.44 -7.17 -8.84
C PRO A 92 -13.82 -6.29 -10.04
N ALA A 93 -13.80 -6.88 -11.24
CA ALA A 93 -14.35 -6.21 -12.42
C ALA A 93 -15.84 -5.89 -12.22
N TRP A 94 -16.22 -4.65 -12.48
CA TRP A 94 -17.62 -4.21 -12.46
C TRP A 94 -18.28 -4.62 -13.78
N PRO A 95 -19.37 -5.42 -13.77
CA PRO A 95 -19.99 -5.93 -15.00
C PRO A 95 -20.51 -4.86 -15.96
N ASN A 96 -20.76 -3.65 -15.44
CA ASN A 96 -21.24 -2.49 -16.18
C ASN A 96 -20.12 -1.51 -16.60
N SER A 97 -18.85 -1.82 -16.30
CA SER A 97 -17.72 -1.05 -16.78
C SER A 97 -17.34 -1.47 -18.20
N ALA A 98 -17.15 -0.51 -19.10
CA ALA A 98 -16.63 -0.79 -20.42
C ALA A 98 -15.08 -0.91 -20.39
N ASP A 99 -14.52 -1.50 -21.44
CA ASP A 99 -13.07 -1.64 -21.59
C ASP A 99 -12.35 -0.30 -21.41
N GLY A 100 -11.34 -0.29 -20.53
CA GLY A 100 -10.54 0.91 -20.23
C GLY A 100 -11.18 1.91 -19.25
N LEU A 101 -12.44 1.73 -18.84
CA LEU A 101 -13.08 2.60 -17.85
C LEU A 101 -12.81 2.17 -16.40
N GLN A 102 -12.44 0.91 -16.18
CA GLN A 102 -11.96 0.42 -14.90
C GLN A 102 -10.48 0.09 -15.00
N VAL A 103 -9.67 0.79 -14.19
CA VAL A 103 -8.28 0.45 -13.97
C VAL A 103 -8.20 -0.50 -12.76
N PRO A 104 -7.47 -1.63 -12.83
CA PRO A 104 -7.31 -2.52 -11.69
C PRO A 104 -6.75 -1.77 -10.49
N ALA A 105 -7.31 -2.07 -9.31
CA ALA A 105 -6.90 -1.43 -8.07
C ALA A 105 -6.92 -2.41 -6.90
N ILE A 106 -5.95 -2.24 -6.01
CA ILE A 106 -5.92 -2.85 -4.69
C ILE A 106 -6.43 -1.80 -3.71
N VAL A 107 -7.36 -2.16 -2.82
CA VAL A 107 -7.82 -1.28 -1.73
C VAL A 107 -7.65 -1.98 -0.40
N GLY A 108 -7.31 -1.23 0.65
CA GLY A 108 -6.97 -1.85 1.92
C GLY A 108 -6.60 -0.87 3.03
N SER A 109 -5.86 -1.37 4.01
CA SER A 109 -5.33 -0.57 5.11
C SER A 109 -3.82 -0.71 5.26
N VAL A 110 -3.22 0.34 5.80
CA VAL A 110 -1.81 0.42 6.14
C VAL A 110 -1.69 0.83 7.60
N THR A 111 -0.77 0.23 8.35
CA THR A 111 -0.44 0.65 9.71
C THR A 111 1.04 0.89 9.88
N ARG A 112 1.38 1.94 10.63
CA ARG A 112 2.75 2.18 11.08
C ARG A 112 3.06 1.23 12.24
N VAL A 113 3.97 0.28 12.06
CA VAL A 113 4.27 -0.76 13.06
C VAL A 113 5.16 -0.23 14.18
N ILE A 114 6.15 0.61 13.85
CA ILE A 114 7.07 1.24 14.82
C ILE A 114 7.05 2.77 14.70
N PRO A 115 7.27 3.52 15.79
CA PRO A 115 7.39 4.96 15.67
C PRO A 115 8.70 5.33 14.95
N HIS A 116 8.71 6.46 14.26
CA HIS A 116 9.93 7.03 13.68
C HIS A 116 9.86 8.56 13.67
N LYS A 117 10.97 9.23 13.36
CA LYS A 117 10.98 10.70 13.23
C LYS A 117 10.05 11.17 12.12
N SER A 118 9.31 12.24 12.37
CA SER A 118 8.49 12.91 11.36
C SER A 118 9.34 13.84 10.50
N GLY A 119 9.04 13.91 9.20
CA GLY A 119 9.65 14.90 8.29
C GLY A 119 9.30 16.35 8.64
N SER A 120 8.22 16.58 9.39
CA SER A 120 7.80 17.90 9.89
C SER A 120 8.30 18.22 11.31
N GLY A 121 9.18 17.38 11.88
CA GLY A 121 9.63 17.47 13.25
C GLY A 121 8.77 16.66 14.23
N GLY A 122 9.38 16.20 15.32
CA GLY A 122 8.74 15.31 16.30
C GLY A 122 8.73 13.83 15.88
N THR A 123 7.82 13.06 16.48
CA THR A 123 7.71 11.60 16.29
C THR A 123 6.38 11.25 15.63
N SER A 124 6.46 10.48 14.55
CA SER A 124 5.31 9.79 13.96
C SER A 124 5.02 8.52 14.77
N PRO A 125 3.88 8.42 15.50
CA PRO A 125 3.65 7.34 16.45
C PRO A 125 3.26 6.03 15.77
N ALA A 126 3.65 4.89 16.35
CA ALA A 126 3.15 3.57 15.93
C ALA A 126 1.63 3.43 16.13
N GLY A 127 1.03 2.48 15.42
CA GLY A 127 -0.38 2.12 15.54
C GLY A 127 -1.35 3.04 14.78
N VAL A 128 -0.85 4.07 14.09
CA VAL A 128 -1.69 4.86 13.19
C VAL A 128 -2.08 3.99 12.00
N VAL A 129 -3.40 3.82 11.81
CA VAL A 129 -3.99 3.08 10.70
C VAL A 129 -4.61 4.06 9.70
N GLY A 130 -4.23 3.92 8.44
CA GLY A 130 -4.84 4.60 7.31
C GLY A 130 -5.49 3.62 6.34
N SER A 131 -6.33 4.14 5.46
CA SER A 131 -6.80 3.40 4.28
C SER A 131 -5.84 3.64 3.12
N PHE A 132 -5.74 2.70 2.18
CA PHE A 132 -4.97 2.90 0.96
C PHE A 132 -5.69 2.39 -0.29
N TYR A 133 -5.27 2.92 -1.42
CA TYR A 133 -5.53 2.33 -2.73
C TYR A 133 -4.26 2.36 -3.57
N ALA A 134 -4.04 1.30 -4.35
CA ALA A 134 -2.94 1.17 -5.27
C ALA A 134 -3.50 0.85 -6.67
N VAL A 135 -3.15 1.65 -7.67
CA VAL A 135 -3.70 1.56 -9.03
C VAL A 135 -2.66 0.98 -9.97
N TRP A 136 -3.04 0.00 -10.78
CA TRP A 136 -2.16 -0.68 -11.74
C TRP A 136 -1.45 0.31 -12.68
N GLN A 137 -0.17 0.06 -12.95
CA GLN A 137 0.63 0.78 -13.96
C GLN A 137 1.02 -0.15 -15.11
N ASP A 138 1.77 -1.23 -14.82
CA ASP A 138 2.38 -2.13 -15.79
C ASP A 138 2.81 -3.49 -15.19
#